data_AF-A0A2U1JET6-F1
#
_entry.id   AF-A0A2U1JET6-F1
#
_cell.length_a   1.000
_cell.length_b   1.000
_cell.length_c   1.000
_cell.angle_alpha   90.00
_cell.angle_beta   90.00
_cell.angle_gamma   90.00
#
_symmetry.space_group_name_H-M   'P 1'
#
loop_
_entity.id
_entity.type
_entity.pdbx_description
1 polymer ?
#
loop_
_entity_poly.entity_id
_entity_poly.type
_entity_poly.pdbx_seq_one_letter_code
_entity_poly.pdbx_strand_id
1 'polypeptide(L)'
;MTDLVGFGMPKDGTEEEKQAYLNYHADLISKSTQKFYTEGPTVPNWSLGMQITIDRVVADLKSLSKNSHLVNEDNFDAKVIEQTFMVIRSIQADISNKGGSYRTRYWPVEGEKVLTSPHKECDELSRQDNELASSGNPRQLFTEIVASDQILENAAKNGVDEEEALSIKPLHENEIVMVFYHGGGFYLESPGTNRSAALDISKETGYRVFLPDYRYVPVYPFPTSIYDGFLFFQHLLTQGFKAENIIIMGDSAGGNLSLNVMQFLKGMNATQPKAAILLSPWCDLSFTSDSWKRNVGKDFIPVPHFDRVTCDARMYVAPGKPYDDKLREMLRNPLVSPLHADYEGCAPMYIQGGEVELLVDDIDNLAKKVGAKEVFIKGRDHPGIIHSGDRNIYEKYAGMVHIFFLFDEADEKHAAIKGIGNYVRSLK
;
A
#
# COMPACT_ATOMS: atom_id res chain seq x y z
N MET A 1 15.73 3.77 -10.10
CA MET A 1 15.62 2.42 -9.53
C MET A 1 14.75 2.54 -8.30
N THR A 2 13.62 1.86 -8.35
CA THR A 2 12.64 1.74 -7.27
C THR A 2 13.28 1.19 -6.01
N ASP A 3 12.66 1.44 -4.85
CA ASP A 3 13.09 0.86 -3.57
C ASP A 3 12.79 -0.66 -3.48
N LEU A 4 11.98 -1.22 -4.39
CA LEU A 4 11.74 -2.66 -4.54
C LEU A 4 12.80 -3.37 -5.39
N VAL A 5 13.73 -2.66 -6.04
CA VAL A 5 14.81 -3.29 -6.80
C VAL A 5 16.07 -3.31 -5.96
N GLY A 6 16.51 -4.51 -5.60
CA GLY A 6 17.75 -4.71 -4.85
C GLY A 6 17.64 -4.61 -3.35
N PHE A 7 16.43 -4.70 -2.79
CA PHE A 7 16.23 -4.92 -1.36
C PHE A 7 16.84 -6.25 -0.88
N GLY A 8 17.00 -7.22 -1.79
CA GLY A 8 17.65 -8.50 -1.48
C GLY A 8 19.16 -8.38 -1.25
N MET A 9 19.78 -7.22 -1.52
CA MET A 9 21.21 -7.03 -1.31
C MET A 9 21.53 -6.97 0.19
N PRO A 10 22.44 -7.83 0.70
CA PRO A 10 22.80 -7.86 2.11
C PRO A 10 23.66 -6.64 2.46
N LYS A 11 23.03 -5.54 2.93
CA LYS A 11 23.72 -4.28 3.26
C LYS A 11 24.81 -4.47 4.31
N ASP A 12 24.48 -5.22 5.37
CA ASP A 12 25.38 -5.55 6.48
C ASP A 12 26.08 -6.92 6.29
N GLY A 13 25.95 -7.52 5.11
CA GLY A 13 26.60 -8.79 4.79
C GLY A 13 28.11 -8.65 4.59
N THR A 14 28.78 -9.79 4.63
CA THR A 14 30.18 -9.92 4.23
C THR A 14 30.36 -9.53 2.75
N GLU A 15 31.58 -9.15 2.38
CA GLU A 15 31.89 -8.86 0.97
C GLU A 15 31.66 -10.08 0.07
N GLU A 16 31.84 -11.30 0.60
CA GLU A 16 31.52 -12.55 -0.10
C GLU A 16 30.02 -12.68 -0.38
N GLU A 17 29.16 -12.39 0.60
CA GLU A 17 27.70 -12.42 0.42
C GLU A 17 27.22 -11.36 -0.58
N LYS A 18 27.78 -10.14 -0.50
CA LYS A 18 27.49 -9.07 -1.46
C LYS A 18 27.94 -9.47 -2.87
N GLN A 19 29.15 -10.04 -3.01
CA GLN A 19 29.64 -10.49 -4.30
C GLN A 19 28.84 -11.66 -4.86
N ALA A 20 28.41 -12.60 -4.01
CA ALA A 20 27.53 -13.70 -4.40
C ALA A 20 26.18 -13.19 -4.91
N TYR A 21 25.59 -12.21 -4.22
CA TYR A 21 24.39 -11.51 -4.67
C TYR A 21 24.61 -10.84 -6.04
N LEU A 22 25.68 -10.06 -6.22
CA LEU A 22 25.99 -9.40 -7.49
C LEU A 22 26.17 -10.41 -8.63
N ASN A 23 26.89 -11.51 -8.39
CA ASN A 23 27.10 -12.57 -9.38
C ASN A 23 25.80 -13.26 -9.78
N TYR A 24 24.94 -13.57 -8.80
CA TYR A 24 23.63 -14.15 -9.04
C TYR A 24 22.73 -13.23 -9.89
N HIS A 25 22.69 -11.93 -9.57
CA HIS A 25 21.90 -10.98 -10.36
C HIS A 25 22.50 -10.73 -11.75
N ALA A 26 23.82 -10.77 -11.92
CA ALA A 26 24.44 -10.67 -13.24
C ALA A 26 24.04 -11.85 -14.16
N ASP A 27 24.04 -13.08 -13.62
CA ASP A 27 23.57 -14.27 -14.33
C ASP A 27 22.07 -14.19 -14.65
N LEU A 28 21.25 -13.73 -13.69
CA LEU A 28 19.82 -13.51 -13.90
C LEU A 28 19.54 -12.49 -15.03
N ILE A 29 20.25 -11.36 -15.03
CA ILE A 29 20.14 -10.34 -16.08
C ILE A 29 20.52 -10.94 -17.45
N SER A 30 21.60 -11.73 -17.51
CA SER A 30 22.03 -12.40 -18.73
C SER A 30 20.95 -13.35 -19.27
N LYS A 31 20.38 -14.20 -18.39
CA LYS A 31 19.30 -15.13 -18.74
C LYS A 31 18.02 -14.42 -19.20
N SER A 32 17.61 -13.38 -18.47
CA SER A 32 16.42 -12.59 -18.84
C SER A 32 16.61 -11.91 -20.20
N THR A 33 17.81 -11.36 -20.44
CA THR A 33 18.17 -10.75 -21.73
C THR A 33 18.15 -11.77 -22.86
N GLN A 34 18.76 -12.95 -22.67
CA GLN A 34 18.76 -14.01 -23.66
C GLN A 34 17.32 -14.41 -24.01
N LYS A 35 16.51 -14.71 -22.98
CA LYS A 35 15.09 -15.09 -23.15
C LYS A 35 14.33 -14.02 -23.93
N PHE A 36 14.50 -12.74 -23.58
CA PHE A 36 13.84 -11.64 -24.27
C PHE A 36 14.14 -11.63 -25.78
N TYR A 37 15.40 -11.82 -26.18
CA TYR A 37 15.78 -11.79 -27.60
C TYR A 37 15.48 -13.09 -28.34
N THR A 38 15.41 -14.24 -27.67
CA THR A 38 15.14 -15.54 -28.31
C THR A 38 13.67 -15.91 -28.35
N GLU A 39 12.90 -15.54 -27.32
CA GLU A 39 11.50 -15.93 -27.14
C GLU A 39 10.54 -14.72 -27.21
N GLY A 40 11.06 -13.49 -27.14
CA GLY A 40 10.27 -12.28 -26.97
C GLY A 40 10.04 -11.93 -25.50
N PRO A 41 9.36 -10.80 -25.21
CA PRO A 41 9.05 -10.41 -23.84
C PRO A 41 8.04 -11.36 -23.21
N THR A 42 8.16 -11.60 -21.89
CA THR A 42 7.20 -12.40 -21.09
C THR A 42 5.77 -11.86 -21.22
N VAL A 43 5.62 -10.53 -21.29
CA VAL A 43 4.36 -9.84 -21.56
C VAL A 43 4.56 -8.92 -22.76
N PRO A 44 3.68 -8.94 -23.79
CA PRO A 44 3.96 -8.31 -25.09
C PRO A 44 4.40 -6.84 -25.10
N ASN A 45 3.98 -6.01 -24.14
CA ASN A 45 4.35 -4.59 -24.05
C ASN A 45 5.51 -4.30 -23.08
N TRP A 46 6.16 -5.32 -22.51
CA TRP A 46 7.32 -5.09 -21.66
C TRP A 46 8.56 -4.72 -22.47
N SER A 47 9.24 -3.67 -22.02
CA SER A 47 10.62 -3.41 -22.40
C SER A 47 11.55 -4.45 -21.77
N LEU A 48 12.76 -4.60 -22.32
CA LEU A 48 13.80 -5.42 -21.69
C LEU A 48 14.09 -4.97 -20.26
N GLY A 49 14.11 -3.65 -20.02
CA GLY A 49 14.30 -3.07 -18.69
C GLY A 49 13.22 -3.51 -17.71
N MET A 50 11.95 -3.43 -18.11
CA MET A 50 10.82 -3.88 -17.29
C MET A 50 10.94 -5.37 -16.96
N GLN A 51 11.21 -6.22 -17.95
CA GLN A 51 11.34 -7.67 -17.71
C GLN A 51 12.48 -7.98 -16.73
N ILE A 52 13.65 -7.37 -16.91
CA ILE A 52 14.79 -7.55 -16.00
C ILE A 52 14.42 -7.08 -14.59
N THR A 53 13.76 -5.93 -14.46
CA THR A 53 13.31 -5.39 -13.17
C THR A 53 12.40 -6.40 -12.46
N ILE A 54 11.38 -6.92 -13.14
CA ILE A 54 10.45 -7.90 -12.56
C ILE A 54 11.15 -9.21 -12.19
N ASP A 55 12.01 -9.74 -13.07
CA ASP A 55 12.75 -10.98 -12.78
C ASP A 55 13.64 -10.83 -11.54
N ARG A 56 14.27 -9.66 -11.34
CA ARG A 56 15.08 -9.35 -10.15
C ARG A 56 14.24 -9.29 -8.88
N VAL A 57 13.09 -8.62 -8.90
CA VAL A 57 12.17 -8.54 -7.77
C VAL A 57 11.68 -9.94 -7.37
N VAL A 58 11.30 -10.76 -8.36
CA VAL A 58 10.90 -12.16 -8.14
C VAL A 58 12.02 -12.96 -7.48
N ALA A 59 13.26 -12.79 -7.93
CA ALA A 59 14.44 -13.42 -7.34
C ALA A 59 14.66 -13.00 -5.88
N ASP A 60 14.56 -11.69 -5.59
CA ASP A 60 14.74 -11.15 -4.24
C ASP A 60 13.63 -11.65 -3.29
N LEU A 61 12.37 -11.63 -3.70
CA LEU A 61 11.25 -12.16 -2.90
C LEU A 61 11.40 -13.66 -2.63
N LYS A 62 11.82 -14.44 -3.64
CA LYS A 62 12.11 -15.86 -3.45
C LYS A 62 13.18 -16.09 -2.41
N SER A 63 14.21 -15.23 -2.36
CA SER A 63 15.30 -15.34 -1.40
C SER A 63 14.84 -15.24 0.07
N LEU A 64 13.86 -14.36 0.35
CA LEU A 64 13.28 -14.18 1.68
C LEU A 64 12.42 -15.37 2.11
N SER A 65 11.80 -16.05 1.15
CA SER A 65 10.93 -17.19 1.40
C SER A 65 11.65 -18.55 1.40
N LYS A 66 13.00 -18.60 1.26
CA LYS A 66 13.76 -19.86 1.08
C LYS A 66 13.46 -20.92 2.12
N ASN A 67 13.31 -20.54 3.39
CA ASN A 67 13.04 -21.47 4.50
C ASN A 67 11.57 -21.50 4.93
N SER A 68 10.69 -20.78 4.24
CA SER A 68 9.26 -20.69 4.59
C SER A 68 8.56 -22.05 4.60
N HIS A 69 9.03 -23.00 3.79
CA HIS A 69 8.51 -24.36 3.68
C HIS A 69 8.87 -25.26 4.88
N LEU A 70 9.85 -24.85 5.70
CA LEU A 70 10.23 -25.55 6.94
C LEU A 70 9.36 -25.10 8.13
N VAL A 71 8.61 -24.01 7.97
CA VAL A 71 7.71 -23.47 8.99
C VAL A 71 6.35 -24.14 8.83
N ASN A 72 5.81 -24.66 9.93
CA ASN A 72 4.51 -25.31 10.04
C ASN A 72 3.82 -24.85 11.34
N GLU A 73 2.65 -25.42 11.64
CA GLU A 73 1.82 -25.00 12.77
C GLU A 73 2.47 -25.28 14.14
N ASP A 74 3.35 -26.27 14.22
CA ASP A 74 4.02 -26.67 15.47
C ASP A 74 5.23 -25.78 15.80
N ASN A 75 5.89 -25.21 14.78
CA ASN A 75 7.12 -24.42 14.94
C ASN A 75 6.97 -22.94 14.53
N PHE A 76 5.76 -22.49 14.24
CA PHE A 76 5.48 -21.09 13.89
C PHE A 76 5.77 -20.16 15.07
N ASP A 77 6.64 -19.17 14.85
CA ASP A 77 6.92 -18.09 15.79
C ASP A 77 6.77 -16.73 15.08
N ALA A 78 5.76 -15.95 15.50
CA ALA A 78 5.46 -14.66 14.90
C ALA A 78 6.64 -13.68 14.94
N LYS A 79 7.45 -13.69 16.02
CA LYS A 79 8.59 -12.76 16.17
C LYS A 79 9.75 -13.17 15.26
N VAL A 80 10.00 -14.46 15.11
CA VAL A 80 11.03 -14.96 14.19
C VAL A 80 10.66 -14.64 12.74
N ILE A 81 9.39 -14.83 12.37
CA ILE A 81 8.90 -14.46 11.04
C ILE A 81 8.98 -12.94 10.82
N GLU A 82 8.59 -12.13 11.81
CA GLU A 82 8.72 -10.67 11.72
C GLU A 82 10.17 -10.24 11.46
N GLN A 83 11.14 -10.80 12.18
CA GLN A 83 12.56 -10.49 11.99
C GLN A 83 13.03 -10.75 10.55
N THR A 84 12.47 -11.75 9.88
CA THR A 84 12.80 -12.06 8.48
C THR A 84 12.41 -10.91 7.53
N PHE A 85 11.29 -10.23 7.82
CA PHE A 85 10.77 -9.16 6.96
C PHE A 85 11.20 -7.75 7.38
N MET A 86 11.72 -7.58 8.60
CA MET A 86 12.27 -6.31 9.08
C MET A 86 13.34 -5.70 8.17
N VAL A 87 14.09 -6.53 7.44
CA VAL A 87 15.09 -6.09 6.46
C VAL A 87 14.47 -5.21 5.37
N ILE A 88 13.24 -5.50 4.91
CA ILE A 88 12.56 -4.66 3.93
C ILE A 88 11.94 -3.42 4.60
N ARG A 89 11.25 -3.60 5.73
CA ARG A 89 10.57 -2.48 6.43
C ARG A 89 11.53 -1.35 6.80
N SER A 90 12.78 -1.69 7.11
CA SER A 90 13.84 -0.75 7.46
C SER A 90 14.49 -0.05 6.26
N ILE A 91 14.11 -0.39 5.02
CA ILE A 91 14.58 0.34 3.84
C ILE A 91 13.96 1.73 3.85
N GLN A 92 14.79 2.71 3.51
CA GLN A 92 14.46 4.12 3.52
C GLN A 92 14.75 4.65 2.12
N ALA A 93 13.71 5.05 1.41
CA ALA A 93 13.84 5.69 0.11
C ALA A 93 14.59 7.02 0.28
N ASP A 94 15.68 7.19 -0.48
CA ASP A 94 16.39 8.46 -0.55
C ASP A 94 15.72 9.39 -1.56
N ILE A 95 15.14 10.47 -1.04
CA ILE A 95 14.48 11.50 -1.82
C ILE A 95 15.24 12.83 -1.85
N SER A 96 16.45 12.89 -1.27
CA SER A 96 17.23 14.12 -1.09
C SER A 96 17.47 14.91 -2.38
N ASN A 97 17.61 14.23 -3.52
CA ASN A 97 17.83 14.83 -4.83
C ASN A 97 16.60 14.72 -5.75
N LYS A 98 15.43 14.47 -5.17
CA LYS A 98 14.19 14.28 -5.92
C LYS A 98 13.27 15.51 -5.86
N GLY A 99 13.67 16.62 -5.26
CA GLY A 99 12.87 17.86 -5.26
C GLY A 99 11.69 17.84 -4.28
N GLY A 100 11.99 17.49 -3.04
CA GLY A 100 11.07 17.53 -1.90
C GLY A 100 11.74 17.05 -0.63
N SER A 101 11.04 17.21 0.49
CA SER A 101 11.51 16.82 1.82
C SER A 101 10.47 15.97 2.55
N TYR A 102 10.91 15.33 3.63
CA TYR A 102 10.03 14.63 4.55
C TYR A 102 10.42 14.82 6.01
N ARG A 103 9.48 14.60 6.93
CA ARG A 103 9.74 14.49 8.37
C ARG A 103 8.88 13.39 8.99
N THR A 104 9.47 12.68 9.95
CA THR A 104 8.77 11.76 10.83
C THR A 104 8.15 12.53 12.00
N ARG A 105 6.87 12.29 12.26
CA ARG A 105 6.12 12.89 13.37
C ARG A 105 5.47 11.79 14.19
N TYR A 106 5.81 11.75 15.46
CA TYR A 106 5.18 10.85 16.43
C TYR A 106 3.91 11.47 16.98
N TRP A 107 2.92 10.64 17.26
CA TRP A 107 1.68 11.05 17.87
C TRP A 107 1.21 10.00 18.89
N PRO A 108 0.65 10.44 20.02
CA PRO A 108 0.10 9.54 21.02
C PRO A 108 -1.25 8.99 20.59
N VAL A 109 -1.44 7.69 20.79
CA VAL A 109 -2.74 7.03 20.64
C VAL A 109 -3.54 7.27 21.92
N GLU A 110 -4.23 8.41 21.96
CA GLU A 110 -5.02 8.86 23.11
C GLU A 110 -6.19 9.76 22.69
N GLY A 111 -7.11 9.99 23.64
CA GLY A 111 -8.25 10.87 23.47
C GLY A 111 -9.54 10.11 23.17
N GLU A 112 -10.62 10.47 23.88
CA GLU A 112 -11.93 9.80 23.83
C GLU A 112 -12.51 9.74 22.40
N LYS A 113 -12.34 10.81 21.62
CA LYS A 113 -12.79 10.88 20.22
C LYS A 113 -11.98 10.01 19.26
N VAL A 114 -10.73 9.70 19.61
CA VAL A 114 -9.83 8.86 18.80
C VAL A 114 -10.09 7.39 19.09
N LEU A 115 -10.31 7.02 20.36
CA LEU A 115 -10.38 5.61 20.81
C LEU A 115 -11.77 4.95 20.69
N THR A 116 -12.75 5.59 20.04
CA THR A 116 -14.08 4.98 19.84
C THR A 116 -14.08 4.10 18.60
N SER A 117 -14.13 2.76 18.77
CA SER A 117 -14.24 1.82 17.66
C SER A 117 -15.70 1.62 17.22
N PRO A 118 -16.00 1.61 15.90
CA PRO A 118 -17.33 1.22 15.40
C PRO A 118 -17.60 -0.28 15.43
N HIS A 119 -16.57 -1.10 15.63
CA HIS A 119 -16.64 -2.53 15.34
C HIS A 119 -16.11 -3.39 16.49
N LYS A 120 -16.87 -4.42 16.84
CA LYS A 120 -16.59 -5.32 17.98
C LYS A 120 -15.23 -6.02 17.89
N GLU A 121 -14.76 -6.27 16.66
CA GLU A 121 -13.47 -6.88 16.36
C GLU A 121 -12.31 -6.04 16.95
N CYS A 122 -12.50 -4.73 17.11
CA CYS A 122 -11.49 -3.83 17.67
C CYS A 122 -11.74 -3.43 19.13
N ASP A 123 -12.79 -3.95 19.80
CA ASP A 123 -13.14 -3.57 21.18
C ASP A 123 -11.97 -3.83 22.14
N GLU A 124 -11.30 -4.96 21.98
CA GLU A 124 -10.15 -5.32 22.82
C GLU A 124 -8.95 -4.39 22.59
N LEU A 125 -8.69 -3.99 21.34
CA LEU A 125 -7.63 -3.03 21.02
C LEU A 125 -7.94 -1.64 21.60
N SER A 126 -9.20 -1.20 21.48
CA SER A 126 -9.68 0.06 22.06
C SER A 126 -9.57 0.05 23.58
N ARG A 127 -9.95 -1.05 24.24
CA ARG A 127 -9.81 -1.21 25.70
C ARG A 127 -8.34 -1.09 26.13
N GLN A 128 -7.44 -1.78 25.45
CA GLN A 128 -6.00 -1.74 25.75
C GLN A 128 -5.41 -0.34 25.59
N ASP A 129 -5.71 0.36 24.49
CA ASP A 129 -5.20 1.73 24.30
C ASP A 129 -5.82 2.72 25.31
N ASN A 130 -7.10 2.54 25.69
CA ASN A 130 -7.73 3.35 26.75
C ASN A 130 -7.05 3.16 28.12
N GLU A 131 -6.67 1.93 28.47
CA GLU A 131 -5.92 1.64 29.70
C GLU A 131 -4.54 2.27 29.68
N LEU A 132 -3.82 2.14 28.56
CA LEU A 132 -2.50 2.76 28.37
C LEU A 132 -2.58 4.30 28.48
N ALA A 133 -3.53 4.93 27.79
CA ALA A 133 -3.76 6.37 27.86
C ALA A 133 -4.12 6.82 29.29
N SER A 134 -5.02 6.11 29.97
CA SER A 134 -5.44 6.42 31.36
C SER A 134 -4.30 6.28 32.38
N SER A 135 -3.33 5.41 32.09
CA SER A 135 -2.12 5.25 32.91
C SER A 135 -1.02 6.30 32.63
N GLY A 136 -1.26 7.24 31.71
CA GLY A 136 -0.29 8.26 31.32
C GLY A 136 0.85 7.74 30.44
N ASN A 137 0.67 6.56 29.83
CA ASN A 137 1.66 5.95 28.94
C ASN A 137 1.01 5.51 27.62
N PRO A 138 0.44 6.44 26.84
CA PRO A 138 -0.18 6.11 25.57
C PRO A 138 0.85 5.53 24.60
N ARG A 139 0.42 4.52 23.84
CA ARG A 139 1.21 3.98 22.74
C ARG A 139 1.55 5.11 21.75
N GLN A 140 2.76 5.06 21.19
CA GLN A 140 3.18 5.99 20.15
C GLN A 140 3.11 5.30 18.79
N LEU A 141 2.51 6.00 17.83
CA LEU A 141 2.66 5.72 16.40
C LEU A 141 3.37 6.90 15.75
N PHE A 142 3.79 6.73 14.50
CA PHE A 142 4.32 7.83 13.72
C PHE A 142 3.70 7.89 12.34
N THR A 143 3.85 9.05 11.71
CA THR A 143 3.62 9.24 10.28
C THR A 143 4.84 9.93 9.70
N GLU A 144 5.17 9.61 8.45
CA GLU A 144 6.04 10.49 7.67
C GLU A 144 5.17 11.47 6.87
N ILE A 145 5.61 12.72 6.81
CA ILE A 145 4.94 13.76 6.03
C ILE A 145 5.90 14.12 4.91
N VAL A 146 5.46 13.92 3.67
CA VAL A 146 6.23 14.17 2.44
C VAL A 146 5.61 15.37 1.73
N ALA A 147 6.46 16.31 1.31
CA ALA A 147 6.06 17.47 0.53
C ALA A 147 7.07 17.77 -0.58
N SER A 148 6.58 18.11 -1.77
CA SER A 148 7.41 18.61 -2.87
C SER A 148 7.98 20.01 -2.57
N ASP A 149 9.09 20.36 -3.23
CA ASP A 149 9.69 21.71 -3.11
C ASP A 149 8.67 22.81 -3.41
N GLN A 150 7.77 22.58 -4.37
CA GLN A 150 6.73 23.54 -4.71
C GLN A 150 5.83 23.89 -3.51
N ILE A 151 5.50 22.89 -2.67
CA ILE A 151 4.70 23.10 -1.47
C ILE A 151 5.52 23.85 -0.41
N LEU A 152 6.78 23.45 -0.21
CA LEU A 152 7.67 24.04 0.79
C LEU A 152 7.97 25.51 0.47
N GLU A 153 8.25 25.82 -0.80
CA GLU A 153 8.45 27.20 -1.27
C GLU A 153 7.19 28.05 -1.11
N ASN A 154 6.01 27.48 -1.36
CA ASN A 154 4.73 28.18 -1.16
C ASN A 154 4.45 28.42 0.32
N ALA A 155 4.76 27.46 1.19
CA ALA A 155 4.68 27.62 2.64
C ALA A 155 5.61 28.74 3.12
N ALA A 156 6.88 28.74 2.67
CA ALA A 156 7.86 29.76 3.01
C ALA A 156 7.44 31.17 2.57
N LYS A 157 6.85 31.31 1.37
CA LYS A 157 6.29 32.60 0.88
C LYS A 157 5.15 33.12 1.77
N ASN A 158 4.46 32.23 2.48
CA ASN A 158 3.39 32.56 3.42
C ASN A 158 3.88 32.64 4.88
N GLY A 159 5.20 32.63 5.12
CA GLY A 159 5.78 32.75 6.45
C GLY A 159 5.78 31.47 7.29
N VAL A 160 5.51 30.32 6.67
CA VAL A 160 5.55 28.99 7.30
C VAL A 160 6.90 28.35 7.00
N ASP A 161 7.66 27.98 8.03
CA ASP A 161 8.96 27.32 7.84
C ASP A 161 8.81 25.83 7.48
N GLU A 162 9.92 25.18 7.12
CA GLU A 162 9.91 23.76 6.71
C GLU A 162 9.43 22.82 7.84
N GLU A 163 9.72 23.13 9.10
CA GLU A 163 9.35 22.27 10.23
C GLU A 163 7.83 22.28 10.44
N GLU A 164 7.21 23.47 10.36
CA GLU A 164 5.77 23.65 10.39
C GLU A 164 5.10 23.10 9.11
N ALA A 165 5.69 23.33 7.93
CA ALA A 165 5.20 22.79 6.65
C ALA A 165 5.17 21.25 6.65
N LEU A 166 6.08 20.62 7.38
CA LEU A 166 6.15 19.16 7.57
C LEU A 166 5.60 18.72 8.94
N SER A 167 4.64 19.45 9.52
CA SER A 167 3.94 19.08 10.75
C SER A 167 2.58 18.40 10.49
N ILE A 168 2.01 17.69 11.48
CA ILE A 168 0.67 17.07 11.40
C ILE A 168 -0.45 18.13 11.63
N LYS A 169 -0.20 19.41 11.35
CA LYS A 169 -1.23 20.46 11.47
C LYS A 169 -1.62 21.00 10.11
N PRO A 170 -2.87 21.45 9.93
CA PRO A 170 -3.25 22.17 8.72
C PRO A 170 -2.40 23.44 8.57
N LEU A 171 -1.87 23.69 7.37
CA LEU A 171 -1.18 24.94 7.03
C LEU A 171 -2.17 26.09 6.85
N HIS A 172 -3.44 25.77 6.58
CA HIS A 172 -4.56 26.70 6.53
C HIS A 172 -5.90 25.95 6.68
N GLU A 173 -7.00 26.67 6.97
CA GLU A 173 -8.29 26.08 7.37
C GLU A 173 -8.87 25.02 6.41
N ASN A 174 -8.69 25.22 5.11
CA ASN A 174 -9.23 24.33 4.08
C ASN A 174 -8.13 23.56 3.33
N GLU A 175 -7.03 23.23 4.00
CA GLU A 175 -5.95 22.44 3.40
C GLU A 175 -6.45 21.03 3.07
N ILE A 176 -6.20 20.62 1.81
CA ILE A 176 -6.40 19.25 1.37
C ILE A 176 -5.09 18.48 1.53
N VAL A 177 -5.17 17.32 2.15
CA VAL A 177 -4.03 16.42 2.36
C VAL A 177 -4.36 15.02 1.88
N MET A 178 -3.32 14.25 1.55
CA MET A 178 -3.44 12.85 1.17
C MET A 178 -2.90 11.96 2.29
N VAL A 179 -3.63 10.92 2.66
CA VAL A 179 -3.17 9.88 3.58
C VAL A 179 -2.88 8.63 2.77
N PHE A 180 -1.61 8.24 2.69
CA PHE A 180 -1.16 7.08 1.94
C PHE A 180 -0.85 5.93 2.89
N TYR A 181 -1.78 4.98 2.98
CA TYR A 181 -1.56 3.68 3.61
C TYR A 181 -0.76 2.80 2.64
N HIS A 182 0.47 2.45 2.99
CA HIS A 182 1.33 1.64 2.12
C HIS A 182 0.87 0.18 2.02
N GLY A 183 1.40 -0.56 1.04
CA GLY A 183 1.12 -1.97 0.80
C GLY A 183 2.04 -2.93 1.55
N GLY A 184 2.52 -3.95 0.81
CA GLY A 184 3.40 -4.98 1.35
C GLY A 184 2.71 -6.07 2.18
N GLY A 185 1.45 -6.42 1.88
CA GLY A 185 0.75 -7.55 2.53
C GLY A 185 0.51 -7.38 4.04
N PHE A 186 0.65 -6.17 4.58
CA PHE A 186 0.72 -5.85 6.02
C PHE A 186 1.98 -6.36 6.75
N TYR A 187 3.03 -6.78 6.03
CA TYR A 187 4.27 -7.26 6.65
C TYR A 187 5.59 -6.90 5.94
N LEU A 188 5.61 -6.32 4.75
CA LEU A 188 6.86 -6.06 3.99
C LEU A 188 7.30 -4.60 3.98
N GLU A 189 6.41 -3.70 3.60
CA GLU A 189 6.74 -2.30 3.30
C GLU A 189 6.63 -1.40 4.54
N SER A 190 6.96 -0.11 4.38
CA SER A 190 6.83 0.90 5.42
C SER A 190 6.59 2.30 4.81
N PRO A 191 6.34 3.35 5.63
CA PRO A 191 6.39 4.73 5.15
C PRO A 191 7.68 5.04 4.39
N GLY A 192 8.80 4.52 4.90
CA GLY A 192 10.13 4.74 4.34
C GLY A 192 10.31 4.18 2.93
N THR A 193 9.76 3.00 2.63
CA THR A 193 9.84 2.39 1.28
C THR A 193 8.96 3.10 0.26
N ASN A 194 7.94 3.82 0.72
CA ASN A 194 6.95 4.46 -0.16
C ASN A 194 7.14 5.97 -0.35
N ARG A 195 8.17 6.59 0.26
CA ARG A 195 8.40 8.04 0.13
C ARG A 195 8.59 8.50 -1.30
N SER A 196 9.28 7.71 -2.13
CA SER A 196 9.52 8.12 -3.52
C SER A 196 8.19 8.23 -4.28
N ALA A 197 7.28 7.28 -4.09
CA ALA A 197 5.95 7.32 -4.69
C ALA A 197 5.11 8.46 -4.11
N ALA A 198 5.14 8.65 -2.78
CA ALA A 198 4.48 9.76 -2.12
C ALA A 198 4.98 11.13 -2.61
N LEU A 199 6.27 11.28 -2.90
CA LEU A 199 6.83 12.50 -3.46
C LEU A 199 6.37 12.74 -4.90
N ASP A 200 6.35 11.70 -5.74
CA ASP A 200 5.84 11.80 -7.10
C ASP A 200 4.36 12.24 -7.12
N ILE A 201 3.56 11.68 -6.21
CA ILE A 201 2.15 12.08 -6.01
C ILE A 201 2.05 13.51 -5.47
N SER A 202 2.89 13.89 -4.50
CA SER A 202 2.92 15.24 -3.93
C SER A 202 3.22 16.30 -4.99
N LYS A 203 4.15 16.03 -5.91
CA LYS A 203 4.46 16.92 -7.03
C LYS A 203 3.29 17.05 -8.00
N GLU A 204 2.65 15.92 -8.34
CA GLU A 204 1.58 15.89 -9.33
C GLU A 204 0.27 16.52 -8.81
N THR A 205 -0.02 16.34 -7.53
CA THR A 205 -1.27 16.83 -6.91
C THR A 205 -1.12 18.21 -6.27
N GLY A 206 0.09 18.60 -5.88
CA GLY A 206 0.34 19.81 -5.10
C GLY A 206 -0.07 19.70 -3.63
N TYR A 207 -0.32 18.47 -3.12
CA TYR A 207 -0.69 18.23 -1.74
C TYR A 207 0.41 17.52 -0.94
N ARG A 208 0.40 17.74 0.37
CA ARG A 208 1.24 16.97 1.30
C ARG A 208 0.69 15.54 1.41
N VAL A 209 1.59 14.58 1.48
CA VAL A 209 1.26 13.16 1.59
C VAL A 209 1.74 12.62 2.94
N PHE A 210 0.79 12.09 3.71
CA PHE A 210 0.99 11.57 5.06
C PHE A 210 1.03 10.04 4.96
N LEU A 211 2.16 9.45 5.31
CA LEU A 211 2.39 8.00 5.33
C LEU A 211 2.36 7.50 6.78
N PRO A 212 1.19 7.15 7.35
CA PRO A 212 1.13 6.60 8.69
C PRO A 212 1.77 5.22 8.76
N ASP A 213 2.56 5.00 9.80
CA ASP A 213 2.98 3.65 10.18
C ASP A 213 1.86 2.96 10.95
N TYR A 214 1.61 1.70 10.63
CA TYR A 214 0.62 0.86 11.30
C TYR A 214 1.26 -0.45 11.74
N ARG A 215 0.70 -1.11 12.75
CA ARG A 215 1.27 -2.37 13.26
C ARG A 215 1.12 -3.52 12.26
N TYR A 216 2.16 -4.36 12.21
CA TYR A 216 2.36 -5.36 11.17
C TYR A 216 2.02 -6.79 11.63
N VAL A 217 1.67 -7.61 10.65
CA VAL A 217 1.54 -9.06 10.84
C VAL A 217 2.93 -9.72 10.74
N PRO A 218 3.14 -10.91 11.33
CA PRO A 218 2.19 -11.73 12.09
C PRO A 218 2.06 -11.39 13.59
N VAL A 219 2.80 -10.40 14.11
CA VAL A 219 2.76 -10.06 15.55
C VAL A 219 1.45 -9.37 15.93
N TYR A 220 0.92 -8.53 15.04
CA TYR A 220 -0.32 -7.80 15.23
C TYR A 220 -1.33 -8.14 14.12
N PRO A 221 -1.99 -9.31 14.19
CA PRO A 221 -2.92 -9.76 13.16
C PRO A 221 -4.17 -8.89 13.06
N PHE A 222 -5.05 -9.21 12.12
CA PHE A 222 -6.38 -8.64 11.98
C PHE A 222 -7.09 -8.55 13.36
N PRO A 223 -7.71 -7.41 13.69
CA PRO A 223 -7.94 -6.21 12.85
C PRO A 223 -6.95 -5.07 13.12
N THR A 224 -5.72 -5.34 13.58
CA THR A 224 -4.86 -4.30 14.17
C THR A 224 -4.49 -3.18 13.20
N SER A 225 -4.12 -3.50 11.95
CA SER A 225 -3.76 -2.49 10.94
C SER A 225 -4.96 -1.59 10.59
N ILE A 226 -6.17 -2.15 10.52
CA ILE A 226 -7.42 -1.42 10.29
C ILE A 226 -7.66 -0.41 11.41
N TYR A 227 -7.53 -0.88 12.64
CA TYR A 227 -7.69 -0.03 13.81
C TYR A 227 -6.67 1.12 13.81
N ASP A 228 -5.37 0.84 13.62
CA ASP A 228 -4.33 1.89 13.58
C ASP A 228 -4.55 2.91 12.44
N GLY A 229 -4.93 2.44 11.24
CA GLY A 229 -5.21 3.34 10.11
C GLY A 229 -6.42 4.23 10.35
N PHE A 230 -7.47 3.70 10.99
CA PHE A 230 -8.64 4.46 11.41
C PHE A 230 -8.31 5.47 12.51
N LEU A 231 -7.53 5.08 13.52
CA LEU A 231 -7.08 5.99 14.59
C LEU A 231 -6.28 7.17 14.02
N PHE A 232 -5.44 6.93 13.02
CA PHE A 232 -4.70 8.02 12.36
C PHE A 232 -5.65 9.00 11.67
N PHE A 233 -6.67 8.51 10.97
CA PHE A 233 -7.69 9.37 10.36
C PHE A 233 -8.40 10.23 11.43
N GLN A 234 -8.82 9.62 12.55
CA GLN A 234 -9.41 10.37 13.66
C GLN A 234 -8.43 11.38 14.27
N HIS A 235 -7.15 11.01 14.40
CA HIS A 235 -6.12 11.90 14.90
C HIS A 235 -6.01 13.16 14.03
N LEU A 236 -6.02 13.05 12.70
CA LEU A 236 -6.04 14.21 11.80
C LEU A 236 -7.24 15.13 12.05
N LEU A 237 -8.43 14.57 12.32
CA LEU A 237 -9.59 15.39 12.67
C LEU A 237 -9.37 16.17 13.97
N THR A 238 -8.69 15.57 14.96
CA THR A 238 -8.34 16.28 16.20
C THR A 238 -7.29 17.36 16.01
N GLN A 239 -6.44 17.25 14.98
CA GLN A 239 -5.47 18.29 14.60
C GLN A 239 -6.10 19.46 13.83
N GLY A 240 -7.38 19.37 13.45
CA GLY A 240 -8.13 20.43 12.78
C GLY A 240 -8.34 20.21 11.29
N PHE A 241 -7.97 19.06 10.73
CA PHE A 241 -8.36 18.70 9.37
C PHE A 241 -9.87 18.40 9.30
N LYS A 242 -10.51 18.80 8.20
CA LYS A 242 -11.90 18.42 7.90
C LYS A 242 -11.89 17.11 7.10
N ALA A 243 -12.78 16.17 7.41
CA ALA A 243 -12.85 14.88 6.70
C ALA A 243 -13.00 15.05 5.18
N GLU A 244 -13.83 16.00 4.75
CA GLU A 244 -14.02 16.39 3.34
C GLU A 244 -12.80 17.03 2.66
N ASN A 245 -11.72 17.27 3.40
CA ASN A 245 -10.43 17.73 2.88
C ASN A 245 -9.34 16.64 2.98
N ILE A 246 -9.66 15.43 3.41
CA ILE A 246 -8.72 14.31 3.44
C ILE A 246 -9.02 13.39 2.26
N ILE A 247 -8.01 13.14 1.42
CA ILE A 247 -8.06 12.07 0.43
C ILE A 247 -7.30 10.89 1.01
N ILE A 248 -7.96 9.75 1.20
CA ILE A 248 -7.24 8.53 1.58
C ILE A 248 -6.78 7.81 0.32
N MET A 249 -5.65 7.15 0.42
CA MET A 249 -5.12 6.34 -0.65
C MET A 249 -4.35 5.15 -0.10
N GLY A 250 -4.23 4.11 -0.90
CA GLY A 250 -3.36 3.00 -0.55
C GLY A 250 -3.17 2.00 -1.67
N ASP A 251 -2.04 1.32 -1.62
CA ASP A 251 -1.66 0.31 -2.58
C ASP A 251 -1.78 -1.10 -1.98
N SER A 252 -2.19 -2.09 -2.76
CA SER A 252 -2.24 -3.49 -2.30
C SER A 252 -3.00 -3.63 -0.95
N ALA A 253 -2.33 -4.10 0.10
CA ALA A 253 -2.84 -4.16 1.48
C ALA A 253 -3.23 -2.77 2.06
N GLY A 254 -2.56 -1.69 1.68
CA GLY A 254 -2.96 -0.33 2.01
C GLY A 254 -4.24 0.11 1.29
N GLY A 255 -4.51 -0.44 0.11
CA GLY A 255 -5.79 -0.31 -0.58
C GLY A 255 -6.92 -1.01 0.19
N ASN A 256 -6.63 -2.20 0.73
CA ASN A 256 -7.53 -2.90 1.67
C ASN A 256 -7.81 -2.04 2.92
N LEU A 257 -6.76 -1.47 3.52
CA LEU A 257 -6.86 -0.59 4.68
C LEU A 257 -7.72 0.65 4.37
N SER A 258 -7.50 1.30 3.22
CA SER A 258 -8.28 2.46 2.77
C SER A 258 -9.77 2.14 2.65
N LEU A 259 -10.11 1.00 2.05
CA LEU A 259 -11.48 0.51 1.95
C LEU A 259 -12.09 0.30 3.33
N ASN A 260 -11.35 -0.30 4.26
CA ASN A 260 -11.79 -0.55 5.63
C ASN A 260 -11.98 0.73 6.46
N VAL A 261 -11.14 1.74 6.29
CA VAL A 261 -11.32 3.05 6.94
C VAL A 261 -12.65 3.70 6.52
N MET A 262 -13.02 3.64 5.23
CA MET A 262 -14.34 4.11 4.78
C MET A 262 -15.49 3.32 5.43
N GLN A 263 -15.36 2.00 5.54
CA GLN A 263 -16.36 1.15 6.18
C GLN A 263 -16.51 1.48 7.67
N PHE A 264 -15.41 1.76 8.38
CA PHE A 264 -15.44 2.19 9.78
C PHE A 264 -16.17 3.52 9.94
N LEU A 265 -15.85 4.51 9.09
CA LEU A 265 -16.54 5.80 9.07
C LEU A 265 -18.04 5.64 8.76
N LYS A 266 -18.39 4.77 7.80
CA LYS A 266 -19.78 4.45 7.48
C LYS A 266 -20.51 3.83 8.68
N GLY A 267 -19.89 2.88 9.38
CA GLY A 267 -20.47 2.23 10.56
C GLY A 267 -20.82 3.20 11.70
N MET A 268 -20.11 4.34 11.80
CA MET A 268 -20.41 5.40 12.78
C MET A 268 -21.34 6.49 12.26
N ASN A 269 -21.77 6.44 11.00
CA ASN A 269 -22.39 7.57 10.31
C ASN A 269 -21.53 8.85 10.33
N ALA A 270 -20.20 8.68 10.26
CA ALA A 270 -19.26 9.80 10.22
C ALA A 270 -19.07 10.33 8.79
N THR A 271 -18.64 11.59 8.69
CA THR A 271 -18.27 12.20 7.40
C THR A 271 -17.16 11.40 6.72
N GLN A 272 -17.40 11.04 5.46
CA GLN A 272 -16.45 10.32 4.63
C GLN A 272 -15.27 11.22 4.20
N PRO A 273 -14.10 10.64 3.86
CA PRO A 273 -13.04 11.38 3.19
C PRO A 273 -13.52 11.98 1.87
N LYS A 274 -12.79 12.96 1.35
CA LYS A 274 -13.05 13.59 0.04
C LYS A 274 -13.13 12.55 -1.08
N ALA A 275 -12.24 11.57 -1.06
CA ALA A 275 -12.19 10.45 -1.99
C ALA A 275 -11.26 9.34 -1.45
N ALA A 276 -11.34 8.16 -2.07
CA ALA A 276 -10.38 7.08 -1.92
C ALA A 276 -9.65 6.80 -3.25
N ILE A 277 -8.32 6.71 -3.22
CA ILE A 277 -7.48 6.29 -4.36
C ILE A 277 -6.88 4.92 -4.06
N LEU A 278 -7.22 3.91 -4.87
CA LEU A 278 -6.91 2.51 -4.61
C LEU A 278 -5.99 2.00 -5.71
N LEU A 279 -4.75 1.68 -5.36
CA LEU A 279 -3.71 1.26 -6.30
C LEU A 279 -3.50 -0.25 -6.18
N SER A 280 -3.99 -1.02 -7.14
CA SER A 280 -3.92 -2.49 -7.10
C SER A 280 -4.47 -3.09 -5.77
N PRO A 281 -5.69 -2.71 -5.30
CA PRO A 281 -6.12 -3.04 -3.94
C PRO A 281 -6.30 -4.55 -3.71
N TRP A 282 -5.75 -5.05 -2.60
CA TRP A 282 -5.94 -6.44 -2.16
C TRP A 282 -7.30 -6.63 -1.47
N CYS A 283 -8.35 -6.74 -2.28
CA CYS A 283 -9.74 -6.68 -1.81
C CYS A 283 -10.40 -8.04 -1.55
N ASP A 284 -9.80 -9.15 -1.98
CA ASP A 284 -10.24 -10.52 -1.66
C ASP A 284 -9.04 -11.39 -1.26
N LEU A 285 -9.08 -11.92 -0.04
CA LEU A 285 -8.02 -12.72 0.56
C LEU A 285 -8.24 -14.23 0.36
N SER A 286 -9.27 -14.62 -0.40
CA SER A 286 -9.63 -16.02 -0.64
C SER A 286 -8.87 -16.70 -1.77
N PHE A 287 -8.21 -15.93 -2.64
CA PHE A 287 -7.45 -16.40 -3.81
C PHE A 287 -8.27 -17.31 -4.76
N THR A 288 -9.55 -17.00 -4.93
CA THR A 288 -10.48 -17.87 -5.69
C THR A 288 -10.65 -17.47 -7.16
N SER A 289 -10.31 -16.24 -7.53
CA SER A 289 -10.46 -15.73 -8.90
C SER A 289 -9.50 -16.37 -9.92
N ASP A 290 -9.87 -16.35 -11.19
CA ASP A 290 -9.14 -17.05 -12.27
C ASP A 290 -7.76 -16.42 -12.57
N SER A 291 -7.59 -15.11 -12.34
CA SER A 291 -6.32 -14.39 -12.46
C SER A 291 -5.19 -15.03 -11.64
N TRP A 292 -5.49 -15.59 -10.46
CA TRP A 292 -4.55 -16.34 -9.62
C TRP A 292 -3.94 -17.58 -10.31
N LYS A 293 -4.54 -18.03 -11.42
CA LYS A 293 -4.02 -19.10 -12.29
C LYS A 293 -3.53 -18.56 -13.64
N ARG A 294 -4.32 -17.70 -14.30
CA ARG A 294 -4.06 -17.22 -15.67
C ARG A 294 -2.87 -16.25 -15.78
N ASN A 295 -2.54 -15.56 -14.68
CA ASN A 295 -1.46 -14.57 -14.64
C ASN A 295 -0.21 -15.07 -13.91
N VAL A 296 -0.16 -16.35 -13.52
CA VAL A 296 1.05 -16.96 -12.94
C VAL A 296 2.24 -16.79 -13.89
N GLY A 297 3.34 -16.28 -13.36
CA GLY A 297 4.57 -16.01 -14.13
C GLY A 297 4.56 -14.72 -14.93
N LYS A 298 3.49 -13.91 -14.87
CA LYS A 298 3.41 -12.57 -15.46
C LYS A 298 3.46 -11.45 -14.41
N ASP A 299 3.22 -11.78 -13.15
CA ASP A 299 3.28 -10.87 -12.02
C ASP A 299 4.47 -11.20 -11.11
N PHE A 300 4.91 -10.25 -10.29
CA PHE A 300 6.03 -10.47 -9.38
C PHE A 300 5.61 -11.07 -8.04
N ILE A 301 4.34 -10.91 -7.63
CA ILE A 301 3.87 -11.45 -6.36
C ILE A 301 3.83 -12.99 -6.43
N PRO A 302 4.21 -13.68 -5.34
CA PRO A 302 4.19 -15.14 -5.32
C PRO A 302 2.75 -15.65 -5.31
N VAL A 303 2.51 -16.81 -5.93
CA VAL A 303 1.23 -17.50 -5.80
C VAL A 303 1.08 -17.99 -4.36
N PRO A 304 0.04 -17.56 -3.63
CA PRO A 304 -0.15 -17.96 -2.25
C PRO A 304 -0.67 -19.39 -2.19
N HIS A 305 -0.27 -20.11 -1.12
CA HIS A 305 -0.74 -21.46 -0.87
C HIS A 305 -1.17 -21.61 0.59
N PHE A 306 -2.47 -21.89 0.83
CA PHE A 306 -3.04 -21.98 2.18
C PHE A 306 -2.49 -23.14 3.01
N ASP A 307 -1.85 -24.15 2.42
CA ASP A 307 -1.15 -25.21 3.15
C ASP A 307 0.07 -24.66 3.91
N ARG A 308 0.65 -23.54 3.47
CA ARG A 308 1.77 -22.87 4.14
C ARG A 308 1.27 -21.91 5.23
N VAL A 309 1.77 -22.06 6.45
CA VAL A 309 1.47 -21.13 7.57
C VAL A 309 1.93 -19.70 7.32
N THR A 310 2.89 -19.53 6.40
CA THR A 310 3.43 -18.26 5.91
C THR A 310 2.64 -17.67 4.75
N CYS A 311 1.50 -18.26 4.38
CA CYS A 311 0.57 -17.64 3.45
C CYS A 311 0.08 -16.30 4.00
N ASP A 312 0.16 -15.24 3.19
CA ASP A 312 -0.11 -13.85 3.60
C ASP A 312 -1.49 -13.68 4.23
N ALA A 313 -2.52 -14.30 3.64
CA ALA A 313 -3.86 -14.28 4.21
C ALA A 313 -3.93 -14.98 5.58
N ARG A 314 -3.21 -16.11 5.78
CA ARG A 314 -3.12 -16.79 7.08
C ARG A 314 -2.37 -15.95 8.10
N MET A 315 -1.22 -15.37 7.70
CA MET A 315 -0.45 -14.46 8.56
C MET A 315 -1.29 -13.25 8.97
N TYR A 316 -2.15 -12.76 8.08
CA TYR A 316 -3.03 -11.64 8.36
C TYR A 316 -4.14 -11.98 9.36
N VAL A 317 -4.92 -13.03 9.10
CA VAL A 317 -6.14 -13.31 9.86
C VAL A 317 -5.92 -14.15 11.10
N ALA A 318 -5.02 -15.13 11.05
CA ALA A 318 -4.82 -16.13 12.10
C ALA A 318 -3.42 -16.77 12.01
N PRO A 319 -2.34 -16.00 12.29
CA PRO A 319 -0.98 -16.49 12.14
C PRO A 319 -0.70 -17.76 12.97
N GLY A 320 -0.06 -18.74 12.33
CA GLY A 320 0.26 -20.05 12.92
C GLY A 320 -0.92 -20.98 13.18
N LYS A 321 -2.16 -20.61 12.78
CA LYS A 321 -3.36 -21.45 12.98
C LYS A 321 -3.68 -22.29 11.75
N PRO A 322 -4.32 -23.46 11.91
CA PRO A 322 -4.71 -24.32 10.80
C PRO A 322 -5.65 -23.64 9.81
N TYR A 323 -5.55 -24.05 8.55
CA TYR A 323 -6.50 -23.66 7.51
C TYR A 323 -7.78 -24.50 7.60
N ASP A 324 -8.59 -24.19 8.61
CA ASP A 324 -9.88 -24.82 8.90
C ASP A 324 -11.07 -24.01 8.35
N ASP A 325 -12.29 -24.50 8.60
CA ASP A 325 -13.51 -23.84 8.12
C ASP A 325 -13.74 -22.47 8.74
N LYS A 326 -13.26 -22.25 9.97
CA LYS A 326 -13.35 -20.96 10.63
C LYS A 326 -12.47 -19.94 9.92
N LEU A 327 -11.25 -20.31 9.54
CA LEU A 327 -10.37 -19.44 8.76
C LEU A 327 -10.99 -19.15 7.39
N ARG A 328 -11.55 -20.17 6.70
CA ARG A 328 -12.27 -19.97 5.43
C ARG A 328 -13.45 -19.00 5.54
N GLU A 329 -14.20 -19.06 6.64
CA GLU A 329 -15.29 -18.13 6.93
C GLU A 329 -14.74 -16.72 7.16
N MET A 330 -13.66 -16.57 7.93
CA MET A 330 -13.00 -15.28 8.17
C MET A 330 -12.53 -14.61 6.87
N LEU A 331 -12.07 -15.37 5.87
CA LEU A 331 -11.70 -14.80 4.57
C LEU A 331 -12.88 -14.17 3.82
N ARG A 332 -14.12 -14.50 4.17
CA ARG A 332 -15.33 -13.88 3.61
C ARG A 332 -15.82 -12.68 4.44
N ASN A 333 -15.21 -12.43 5.61
CA ASN A 333 -15.56 -11.27 6.42
C ASN A 333 -15.30 -9.99 5.62
N PRO A 334 -16.28 -9.07 5.48
CA PRO A 334 -16.09 -7.81 4.77
C PRO A 334 -14.96 -6.91 5.27
N LEU A 335 -14.49 -7.09 6.52
CA LEU A 335 -13.32 -6.37 7.03
C LEU A 335 -12.00 -7.03 6.64
N VAL A 336 -12.01 -8.32 6.31
CA VAL A 336 -10.84 -9.06 5.83
C VAL A 336 -10.75 -8.92 4.32
N SER A 337 -11.85 -9.22 3.62
CA SER A 337 -12.01 -9.13 2.16
C SER A 337 -13.04 -8.04 1.83
N PRO A 338 -12.62 -6.77 1.74
CA PRO A 338 -13.49 -5.63 1.50
C PRO A 338 -14.28 -5.71 0.18
N LEU A 339 -13.90 -6.58 -0.76
CA LEU A 339 -14.75 -6.92 -1.91
C LEU A 339 -16.19 -7.31 -1.50
N HIS A 340 -16.36 -7.91 -0.32
CA HIS A 340 -17.68 -8.31 0.19
C HIS A 340 -18.44 -7.20 0.93
N ALA A 341 -17.81 -6.05 1.21
CA ALA A 341 -18.42 -4.94 1.93
C ALA A 341 -19.48 -4.17 1.12
N ASP A 342 -20.34 -3.40 1.80
CA ASP A 342 -21.30 -2.50 1.15
C ASP A 342 -20.76 -1.06 1.16
N TYR A 343 -20.63 -0.48 -0.03
CA TYR A 343 -20.06 0.85 -0.28
C TYR A 343 -21.09 1.94 -0.53
N GLU A 344 -22.40 1.66 -0.38
CA GLU A 344 -23.40 2.72 -0.45
C GLU A 344 -23.10 3.81 0.61
N GLY A 345 -23.07 5.08 0.21
CA GLY A 345 -22.74 6.19 1.08
C GLY A 345 -21.24 6.40 1.38
N CYS A 346 -20.36 5.49 0.94
CA CYS A 346 -18.90 5.67 1.07
C CYS A 346 -18.37 6.70 0.05
N ALA A 347 -17.15 7.21 0.29
CA ALA A 347 -16.51 8.21 -0.57
C ALA A 347 -16.38 7.75 -2.05
N PRO A 348 -16.31 8.70 -3.01
CA PRO A 348 -15.92 8.41 -4.39
C PRO A 348 -14.58 7.67 -4.48
N MET A 349 -14.48 6.69 -5.39
CA MET A 349 -13.33 5.82 -5.54
C MET A 349 -12.66 5.95 -6.91
N TYR A 350 -11.34 6.10 -6.89
CA TYR A 350 -10.49 6.01 -8.07
C TYR A 350 -9.58 4.81 -7.95
N ILE A 351 -9.78 3.82 -8.82
CA ILE A 351 -9.13 2.52 -8.77
C ILE A 351 -8.12 2.45 -9.92
N GLN A 352 -6.92 1.97 -9.65
CA GLN A 352 -5.93 1.62 -10.67
C GLN A 352 -5.55 0.15 -10.51
N GLY A 353 -5.32 -0.55 -11.62
CA GLY A 353 -4.82 -1.92 -11.61
C GLY A 353 -4.15 -2.29 -12.93
N GLY A 354 -3.24 -3.25 -12.89
CA GLY A 354 -2.55 -3.82 -14.04
C GLY A 354 -3.28 -5.02 -14.62
N GLU A 355 -3.24 -5.17 -15.94
CA GLU A 355 -3.90 -6.26 -16.68
C GLU A 355 -3.36 -7.65 -16.30
N VAL A 356 -2.08 -7.73 -15.94
CA VAL A 356 -1.41 -9.02 -15.66
C VAL A 356 -1.20 -9.27 -14.17
N GLU A 357 -1.87 -8.52 -13.29
CA GLU A 357 -1.87 -8.79 -11.85
C GLU A 357 -2.52 -10.13 -11.51
N LEU A 358 -2.04 -10.81 -10.47
CA LEU A 358 -2.82 -11.92 -9.89
C LEU A 358 -4.12 -11.43 -9.25
N LEU A 359 -4.18 -10.17 -8.81
CA LEU A 359 -5.34 -9.55 -8.15
C LEU A 359 -6.39 -8.99 -9.14
N VAL A 360 -6.10 -8.95 -10.45
CA VAL A 360 -6.89 -8.13 -11.40
C VAL A 360 -8.38 -8.50 -11.43
N ASP A 361 -8.73 -9.78 -11.34
CA ASP A 361 -10.15 -10.18 -11.39
C ASP A 361 -10.89 -9.75 -10.10
N ASP A 362 -10.21 -9.72 -8.95
CA ASP A 362 -10.77 -9.24 -7.69
C ASP A 362 -11.01 -7.71 -7.75
N ILE A 363 -10.04 -6.98 -8.32
CA ILE A 363 -10.14 -5.54 -8.58
C ILE A 363 -11.28 -5.23 -9.57
N ASP A 364 -11.40 -6.02 -10.64
CA ASP A 364 -12.51 -5.91 -11.62
C ASP A 364 -13.87 -6.11 -10.94
N ASN A 365 -13.95 -7.07 -10.01
CA ASN A 365 -15.18 -7.33 -9.27
C ASN A 365 -15.51 -6.19 -8.30
N LEU A 366 -14.50 -5.60 -7.65
CA LEU A 366 -14.69 -4.40 -6.82
C LEU A 366 -15.18 -3.22 -7.67
N ALA A 367 -14.52 -2.97 -8.81
CA ALA A 367 -14.88 -1.90 -9.74
C ALA A 367 -16.34 -2.04 -10.23
N LYS A 368 -16.74 -3.24 -10.64
CA LYS A 368 -18.14 -3.53 -11.02
C LYS A 368 -19.10 -3.28 -9.85
N LYS A 369 -18.74 -3.73 -8.64
CA LYS A 369 -19.58 -3.60 -7.44
C LYS A 369 -19.84 -2.14 -7.07
N VAL A 370 -18.85 -1.28 -7.20
CA VAL A 370 -18.99 0.16 -6.92
C VAL A 370 -19.50 0.94 -8.14
N GLY A 371 -19.81 0.28 -9.26
CA GLY A 371 -20.26 0.93 -10.49
C GLY A 371 -19.21 1.86 -11.10
N ALA A 372 -17.93 1.50 -10.99
CA ALA A 372 -16.84 2.29 -11.54
C ALA A 372 -16.85 2.30 -13.07
N LYS A 373 -16.59 3.47 -13.65
CA LYS A 373 -16.35 3.59 -15.09
C LYS A 373 -14.96 3.06 -15.43
N GLU A 374 -14.91 1.90 -16.09
CA GLU A 374 -13.66 1.31 -16.54
C GLU A 374 -13.09 2.02 -17.76
N VAL A 375 -11.79 2.30 -17.72
CA VAL A 375 -10.99 2.83 -18.81
C VAL A 375 -9.74 1.97 -18.96
N PHE A 376 -9.49 1.48 -20.17
CA PHE A 376 -8.30 0.71 -20.47
C PHE A 376 -7.19 1.61 -21.01
N ILE A 377 -6.07 1.66 -20.31
CA ILE A 377 -4.95 2.56 -20.57
C ILE A 377 -3.79 1.78 -21.17
N LYS A 378 -3.19 2.33 -22.23
CA LYS A 378 -2.03 1.73 -22.90
C LYS A 378 -1.01 2.80 -23.25
N GLY A 379 0.26 2.51 -22.94
CA GLY A 379 1.39 3.34 -23.33
C GLY A 379 1.62 4.54 -22.40
N ARG A 380 2.86 5.01 -22.45
CA ARG A 380 3.41 6.05 -21.56
C ARG A 380 2.70 7.40 -21.60
N ASP A 381 2.25 7.80 -22.79
CA ASP A 381 1.74 9.16 -23.04
C ASP A 381 0.24 9.30 -22.81
N HIS A 382 -0.44 8.24 -22.36
CA HIS A 382 -1.83 8.38 -21.97
C HIS A 382 -1.93 9.32 -20.76
N PRO A 383 -2.76 10.37 -20.81
CA PRO A 383 -2.84 11.36 -19.74
C PRO A 383 -3.59 10.87 -18.49
N GLY A 384 -3.84 9.57 -18.33
CA GLY A 384 -4.91 9.05 -17.45
C GLY A 384 -6.29 9.62 -17.84
N ILE A 385 -7.25 9.61 -16.91
CA ILE A 385 -8.55 10.25 -17.11
C ILE A 385 -8.41 11.75 -17.15
N ILE A 386 -8.96 12.37 -18.20
CA ILE A 386 -8.87 13.82 -18.41
C ILE A 386 -10.15 14.51 -17.97
N HIS A 387 -11.33 13.88 -18.13
CA HIS A 387 -12.64 14.46 -17.79
C HIS A 387 -13.70 13.36 -17.57
N SER A 388 -13.93 12.94 -16.33
CA SER A 388 -15.10 12.08 -16.03
C SER A 388 -15.93 12.71 -14.91
N GLY A 389 -17.23 12.84 -15.13
CA GLY A 389 -18.21 13.19 -14.09
C GLY A 389 -18.68 11.97 -13.31
N ASP A 390 -18.07 10.80 -13.54
CA ASP A 390 -18.40 9.57 -12.85
C ASP A 390 -17.88 9.63 -11.42
N ARG A 391 -18.72 9.17 -10.48
CA ARG A 391 -18.37 9.10 -9.06
C ARG A 391 -17.21 8.14 -8.82
N ASN A 392 -17.26 6.97 -9.46
CA ASN A 392 -16.29 5.92 -9.28
C ASN A 392 -15.65 5.60 -10.63
N ILE A 393 -14.36 5.36 -10.62
CA ILE A 393 -13.54 5.28 -11.81
C ILE A 393 -12.56 4.11 -11.63
N TYR A 394 -12.31 3.36 -12.71
CA TYR A 394 -11.32 2.30 -12.71
C TYR A 394 -10.43 2.39 -13.96
N GLU A 395 -9.13 2.61 -13.76
CA GLU A 395 -8.14 2.54 -14.82
C GLU A 395 -7.40 1.20 -14.79
N LYS A 396 -7.54 0.43 -15.87
CA LYS A 396 -6.81 -0.82 -16.09
C LYS A 396 -5.67 -0.60 -17.06
N TYR A 397 -4.46 -0.95 -16.66
CA TYR A 397 -3.23 -0.67 -17.39
C TYR A 397 -2.73 -1.90 -18.13
N ALA A 398 -2.61 -1.78 -19.46
CA ALA A 398 -2.20 -2.86 -20.34
C ALA A 398 -0.86 -3.46 -19.92
N GLY A 399 -0.81 -4.78 -19.78
CA GLY A 399 0.38 -5.55 -19.42
C GLY A 399 1.10 -5.15 -18.13
N MET A 400 0.50 -4.35 -17.26
CA MET A 400 1.11 -3.95 -16.00
C MET A 400 0.92 -4.99 -14.89
N VAL A 401 1.96 -5.13 -14.07
CA VAL A 401 2.02 -6.00 -12.88
C VAL A 401 1.41 -5.32 -11.66
N HIS A 402 1.43 -6.03 -10.53
CA HIS A 402 0.98 -5.49 -9.26
C HIS A 402 1.73 -4.19 -8.95
N ILE A 403 1.04 -3.17 -8.42
CA ILE A 403 1.65 -1.90 -7.96
C ILE A 403 2.67 -1.30 -8.94
N PHE A 404 2.41 -1.42 -10.24
CA PHE A 404 3.40 -1.09 -11.28
C PHE A 404 3.91 0.35 -11.22
N PHE A 405 3.15 1.26 -10.61
CA PHE A 405 3.50 2.67 -10.40
C PHE A 405 4.75 2.85 -9.50
N LEU A 406 5.19 1.81 -8.81
CA LEU A 406 6.47 1.80 -8.10
C LEU A 406 7.67 1.59 -9.04
N PHE A 407 7.47 1.03 -10.25
CA PHE A 407 8.55 0.75 -11.21
C PHE A 407 8.85 1.89 -12.16
N ASP A 408 10.08 2.40 -12.12
CA ASP A 408 10.55 3.44 -13.05
C ASP A 408 10.60 2.91 -14.50
N GLU A 409 10.83 1.60 -14.67
CA GLU A 409 10.83 0.93 -15.97
C GLU A 409 9.42 0.62 -16.50
N ALA A 410 8.36 0.81 -15.71
CA ALA A 410 6.99 0.70 -16.17
C ALA A 410 6.59 1.98 -16.91
N ASP A 411 6.49 1.91 -18.23
CA ASP A 411 6.14 3.08 -19.07
C ASP A 411 4.80 3.70 -18.63
N GLU A 412 3.84 2.87 -18.26
CA GLU A 412 2.52 3.24 -17.77
C GLU A 412 2.53 3.97 -16.41
N LYS A 413 3.62 3.89 -15.61
CA LYS A 413 3.72 4.61 -14.31
C LYS A 413 3.40 6.10 -14.46
N HIS A 414 3.92 6.72 -15.53
CA HIS A 414 3.69 8.15 -15.77
C HIS A 414 2.21 8.48 -16.00
N ALA A 415 1.51 7.62 -16.73
CA ALA A 415 0.07 7.75 -16.94
C ALA A 415 -0.70 7.55 -15.63
N ALA A 416 -0.28 6.58 -14.80
CA ALA A 416 -0.87 6.31 -13.49
C ALA A 416 -0.79 7.51 -12.55
N ILE A 417 0.40 8.09 -12.40
CA ILE A 417 0.60 9.28 -11.55
C ILE A 417 -0.19 10.47 -12.10
N LYS A 418 -0.14 10.74 -13.42
CA LYS A 418 -0.95 11.82 -14.03
C LYS A 418 -2.45 11.63 -13.81
N GLY A 419 -2.92 10.39 -13.90
CA GLY A 419 -4.31 10.04 -13.63
C GLY A 419 -4.73 10.40 -12.20
N ILE A 420 -3.88 10.11 -11.20
CA ILE A 420 -4.09 10.55 -9.81
C ILE A 420 -4.26 12.07 -9.76
N GLY A 421 -3.34 12.84 -10.37
CA GLY A 421 -3.43 14.29 -10.44
C GLY A 421 -4.73 14.80 -11.05
N ASN A 422 -5.13 14.22 -12.18
CA ASN A 422 -6.36 14.62 -12.87
C ASN A 422 -7.61 14.27 -12.07
N TYR A 423 -7.65 13.08 -11.45
CA TYR A 423 -8.74 12.69 -10.57
C TYR A 423 -8.88 13.68 -9.41
N VAL A 424 -7.77 13.95 -8.72
CA VAL A 424 -7.74 14.90 -7.60
C VAL A 424 -8.24 16.29 -8.02
N ARG A 425 -7.78 16.81 -9.16
CA ARG A 425 -8.25 18.10 -9.73
C ARG A 425 -9.73 18.08 -10.13
N SER A 426 -10.31 16.91 -10.39
CA SER A 426 -11.73 16.76 -10.74
C SER A 426 -12.67 16.77 -9.53
N LEU A 427 -12.16 16.53 -8.32
CA LEU A 427 -12.90 16.54 -7.07
C LEU A 427 -13.24 17.97 -6.65
N LYS A 428 -14.32 18.51 -7.24
CA LYS A 428 -14.85 19.86 -6.95
C LYS A 428 -15.30 20.01 -5.50
#